data_AF-A0A7L0DCV4-F1
#
_entry.id   AF-A0A7L0DCV4-F1
#
_cell.length_a   1.000
_cell.length_b   1.000
_cell.length_c   1.000
_cell.angle_alpha   90.00
_cell.angle_beta   90.00
_cell.angle_gamma   90.00
#
_symmetry.space_group_name_H-M   'P 1'
#
loop_
_entity.id
_entity.type
_entity.pdbx_description
1 polymer ?
#
loop_
_entity_poly.entity_id
_entity_poly.type
_entity_poly.pdbx_seq_one_letter_code
_entity_poly.pdbx_strand_id
1 'polypeptide(L)'
;SFVGNQIIDNLVSYTVVPDWFAQAQNSQMFFHQSSKVLAHQFNLSLSEAKRIVQTCPDCHGQALGMGMGVNPHGLQSLQTWQMDITHVPSFGLLKYLHVTTDTFSHAVWATPL
;
A
#
# COMPACT_ATOMS: atom_id res chain seq x y z
N SER A 1 -35.81 -46.38 19.06
CA SER A 1 -35.82 -45.37 17.98
C SER A 1 -34.47 -44.68 17.94
N PHE A 2 -33.48 -45.33 17.32
CA PHE A 2 -32.05 -44.97 17.35
C PHE A 2 -31.55 -44.54 15.95
N VAL A 3 -32.36 -43.79 15.20
CA VAL A 3 -32.06 -43.44 13.79
C VAL A 3 -32.09 -41.92 13.53
N GLY A 4 -32.29 -41.09 14.57
CA GLY A 4 -32.50 -39.63 14.41
C GLY A 4 -31.25 -38.74 14.48
N ASN A 5 -30.13 -39.21 15.02
CA ASN A 5 -28.99 -38.33 15.32
C ASN A 5 -27.83 -38.44 14.32
N GLN A 6 -27.78 -39.48 13.49
CA GLN A 6 -26.66 -39.68 12.54
C GLN A 6 -26.68 -38.71 11.35
N ILE A 7 -27.82 -38.06 11.07
CA ILE A 7 -27.93 -37.07 10.00
C ILE A 7 -27.35 -35.71 10.46
N ILE A 8 -27.44 -35.41 11.76
CA ILE A 8 -26.92 -34.16 12.31
C ILE A 8 -25.39 -34.17 12.31
N ASP A 9 -24.77 -35.31 12.58
CA ASP A 9 -23.30 -35.40 12.63
C ASP A 9 -22.63 -35.37 11.24
N ASN A 10 -23.34 -35.78 10.17
CA ASN A 10 -22.82 -35.76 8.79
C ASN A 10 -23.01 -34.41 8.07
N LEU A 11 -23.86 -33.52 8.60
CA LEU A 11 -24.05 -32.16 8.05
C LEU A 11 -23.14 -31.11 8.72
N VAL A 12 -22.45 -31.48 9.81
CA VAL A 12 -21.38 -30.67 10.43
C VAL A 12 -20.05 -30.82 9.65
N SER A 13 -20.11 -31.22 8.38
CA SER A 13 -18.97 -31.17 7.46
C SER A 13 -18.95 -29.90 6.58
N TYR A 14 -19.91 -28.99 6.75
CA TYR A 14 -19.79 -27.61 6.28
C TYR A 14 -19.38 -26.75 7.47
N THR A 15 -18.10 -26.44 7.52
CA THR A 15 -17.51 -25.51 8.49
C THR A 15 -18.28 -24.20 8.47
N VAL A 16 -19.13 -23.97 9.48
CA VAL A 16 -19.67 -22.64 9.77
C VAL A 16 -18.48 -21.80 10.21
N VAL A 17 -17.86 -21.12 9.26
CA VAL A 17 -16.91 -20.05 9.56
C VAL A 17 -17.69 -19.04 10.38
N PRO A 18 -17.24 -18.66 11.59
CA PRO A 18 -17.96 -17.70 12.40
C PRO A 18 -18.20 -16.42 11.59
N ASP A 19 -19.46 -15.98 11.62
CA ASP A 19 -20.13 -14.96 10.78
C ASP A 19 -19.36 -13.63 10.61
N TRP A 20 -18.40 -13.34 11.49
CA TRP A 20 -17.58 -12.13 11.43
C TRP A 20 -16.72 -12.03 10.17
N PHE A 21 -16.25 -13.15 9.58
CA PHE A 21 -15.40 -13.09 8.36
C PHE A 21 -16.25 -12.68 7.14
N ALA A 22 -17.45 -13.25 7.02
CA ALA A 22 -18.41 -12.89 5.98
C ALA A 22 -18.92 -11.45 6.17
N GLN A 23 -19.18 -11.03 7.41
CA GLN A 23 -19.53 -9.65 7.72
C GLN A 23 -18.40 -8.66 7.38
N ALA A 24 -17.14 -9.01 7.63
CA ALA A 24 -15.99 -8.18 7.25
C ALA A 24 -15.84 -8.05 5.72
N GLN A 25 -16.13 -9.13 4.97
CA GLN A 25 -16.19 -9.06 3.51
C GLN A 25 -17.31 -8.15 3.03
N ASN A 26 -18.50 -8.25 3.61
CA ASN A 26 -19.64 -7.41 3.25
C ASN A 26 -19.39 -5.93 3.60
N SER A 27 -18.83 -5.64 4.76
CA SER A 27 -18.49 -4.27 5.16
C SER A 27 -17.39 -3.69 4.27
N GLN A 28 -16.39 -4.51 3.90
CA GLN A 28 -15.36 -4.11 2.96
C GLN A 28 -15.94 -3.86 1.56
N MET A 29 -16.84 -4.70 1.07
CA MET A 29 -17.45 -4.53 -0.25
C MET A 29 -18.37 -3.31 -0.32
N PHE A 30 -19.07 -2.99 0.76
CA PHE A 30 -19.99 -1.85 0.80
C PHE A 30 -19.28 -0.51 1.06
N PHE A 31 -18.25 -0.48 1.92
CA PHE A 31 -17.60 0.76 2.38
C PHE A 31 -16.15 0.91 1.92
N HIS A 32 -15.56 -0.09 1.26
CA HIS A 32 -14.13 -0.14 0.89
C HIS A 32 -13.17 0.18 2.06
N GLN A 33 -13.50 -0.32 3.26
CA GLN A 33 -12.71 -0.09 4.47
C GLN A 33 -11.28 -0.66 4.34
N SER A 34 -10.30 0.04 4.92
CA SER A 34 -8.91 -0.41 4.93
C SER A 34 -8.70 -1.66 5.81
N SER A 35 -7.65 -2.43 5.52
CA SER A 35 -7.31 -3.63 6.28
C SER A 35 -7.08 -3.36 7.77
N LYS A 36 -6.59 -2.18 8.15
CA LYS A 36 -6.44 -1.79 9.57
C LYS A 36 -7.78 -1.64 10.28
N VAL A 37 -8.77 -1.06 9.61
CA VAL A 37 -10.11 -0.87 10.19
C VAL A 37 -10.82 -2.21 10.35
N LEU A 38 -10.74 -3.08 9.35
CA LEU A 38 -11.32 -4.44 9.42
C LEU A 38 -10.65 -5.29 10.51
N ALA A 39 -9.32 -5.22 10.64
CA ALA A 39 -8.57 -5.91 11.69
C ALA A 39 -9.05 -5.51 13.08
N HIS A 40 -9.25 -4.21 13.31
CA HIS A 40 -9.74 -3.70 14.59
C HIS A 40 -11.23 -4.01 14.82
N GLN A 41 -12.08 -3.82 13.81
CA GLN A 41 -13.54 -3.93 13.95
C GLN A 41 -14.02 -5.37 14.13
N PHE A 42 -13.35 -6.33 13.49
CA PHE A 42 -13.74 -7.74 13.50
C PHE A 42 -12.76 -8.63 14.27
N ASN A 43 -11.85 -8.04 15.06
CA ASN A 43 -10.77 -8.75 15.77
C ASN A 43 -9.99 -9.71 14.86
N LEU A 44 -9.72 -9.23 13.66
CA LEU A 44 -9.12 -9.95 12.56
C LEU A 44 -7.60 -9.82 12.60
N SER A 45 -6.85 -10.85 12.21
CA SER A 45 -5.41 -10.65 11.98
C SER A 45 -5.20 -9.67 10.82
N LEU A 46 -4.14 -8.87 10.87
CA LEU A 46 -3.83 -7.94 9.78
C LEU A 46 -3.64 -8.66 8.45
N SER A 47 -3.12 -9.89 8.47
CA SER A 47 -2.98 -10.77 7.30
C SER A 47 -4.33 -11.12 6.67
N GLU A 48 -5.31 -11.51 7.49
CA GLU A 48 -6.65 -11.87 7.02
C GLU A 48 -7.41 -10.65 6.50
N ALA A 49 -7.33 -9.53 7.22
CA ALA A 49 -7.93 -8.27 6.78
C ALA A 49 -7.32 -7.75 5.47
N LYS A 50 -6.00 -7.91 5.28
CA LYS A 50 -5.34 -7.63 3.99
C LYS A 50 -5.87 -8.53 2.88
N ARG A 51 -6.07 -9.82 3.14
CA ARG A 51 -6.64 -10.76 2.16
C ARG A 51 -8.04 -10.33 1.71
N ILE A 52 -8.89 -9.88 2.63
CA ILE A 52 -10.24 -9.37 2.33
C ILE A 52 -10.15 -8.14 1.40
N VAL A 53 -9.27 -7.18 1.71
CA VAL A 53 -9.08 -5.99 0.86
C VAL A 53 -8.47 -6.33 -0.50
N GLN A 54 -7.57 -7.32 -0.57
CA GLN A 54 -6.94 -7.77 -1.82
C GLN A 54 -7.94 -8.44 -2.77
N THR A 55 -8.97 -9.10 -2.24
CA THR A 55 -10.04 -9.70 -3.07
C THR A 55 -11.01 -8.67 -3.65
N CYS A 56 -10.94 -7.41 -3.24
CA CYS A 56 -11.80 -6.35 -3.78
C CYS A 56 -11.29 -5.91 -5.16
N PRO A 57 -12.10 -6.06 -6.23
CA PRO A 57 -11.71 -5.65 -7.58
C PRO A 57 -11.52 -4.14 -7.68
N ASP A 58 -12.37 -3.34 -7.01
CA ASP A 58 -12.29 -1.88 -7.02
C ASP A 58 -11.13 -1.33 -6.17
N CYS A 59 -10.58 -2.16 -5.28
CA CYS A 59 -9.54 -1.77 -4.33
C CYS A 59 -8.13 -2.12 -4.82
N HIS A 60 -7.99 -2.76 -6.00
CA HIS A 60 -6.70 -3.13 -6.58
C HIS A 60 -5.75 -1.94 -6.80
N GLY A 61 -6.28 -0.71 -6.90
CA GLY A 61 -5.48 0.51 -6.98
C GLY A 61 -4.90 1.01 -5.64
N GLN A 62 -5.32 0.46 -4.50
CA GLN A 62 -4.78 0.82 -3.18
C GLN A 62 -3.48 0.09 -2.83
N ALA A 63 -2.91 -0.70 -3.75
CA ALA A 63 -1.50 -1.08 -3.71
C ALA A 63 -0.63 0.16 -3.99
N LEU A 64 -0.74 1.16 -3.12
CA LEU A 64 0.15 2.30 -3.06
C LEU A 64 1.53 1.76 -2.72
N GLY A 65 2.43 1.81 -3.70
CA GLY A 65 3.85 2.01 -3.38
C GLY A 65 4.85 0.99 -3.90
N MET A 66 4.54 0.13 -4.87
CA MET A 66 5.59 -0.64 -5.55
C MET A 66 5.35 -0.72 -7.06
N GLY A 67 5.08 0.43 -7.69
CA GLY A 67 5.69 0.60 -9.00
C GLY A 67 7.18 0.67 -8.76
N MET A 68 7.96 -0.32 -9.22
CA MET A 68 9.43 -0.19 -9.32
C MET A 68 9.79 0.83 -10.40
N GLY A 69 9.22 2.04 -10.31
CA GLY A 69 9.61 3.17 -11.12
C GLY A 69 10.98 3.58 -10.68
N VAL A 70 11.98 3.31 -11.51
CA VAL A 70 13.28 3.94 -11.37
C VAL A 70 13.15 5.39 -11.82
N ASN A 71 13.92 6.29 -11.21
CA ASN A 71 14.05 7.65 -11.71
C ASN A 71 14.64 7.59 -13.14
N PRO A 72 14.02 8.23 -14.15
CA PRO A 72 14.59 8.23 -15.49
C PRO A 72 15.95 8.97 -15.50
N HIS A 73 16.95 8.37 -16.15
CA HIS A 73 18.28 8.95 -16.35
C HIS A 73 18.53 9.24 -17.82
N GLY A 74 19.29 10.30 -18.10
CA GLY A 74 19.77 10.60 -19.44
C GLY A 74 20.69 9.49 -19.98
N LEU A 75 20.65 9.27 -21.29
CA LEU A 75 21.54 8.36 -22.03
C LEU A 75 22.83 9.06 -22.48
N GLN A 76 22.85 10.39 -22.49
CA GLN A 76 24.01 11.22 -22.82
C GLN A 76 24.08 12.44 -21.89
N SER A 77 25.28 13.01 -21.76
CA SER A 77 25.49 14.23 -20.98
C SER A 77 24.64 15.38 -21.52
N LEU A 78 24.15 16.23 -20.62
CA LEU A 78 23.31 17.39 -20.90
C LEU A 78 21.90 17.05 -21.43
N GLN A 79 21.50 15.77 -21.47
CA GLN A 79 20.18 15.36 -21.96
C GLN A 79 19.07 15.52 -20.91
N THR A 80 19.36 15.15 -19.67
CA THR A 80 18.35 15.09 -18.61
C THR A 80 18.96 15.54 -17.31
N TRP A 81 18.36 16.60 -16.75
CA TRP A 81 18.77 17.21 -15.51
C TRP A 81 17.67 17.01 -14.47
N GLN A 82 18.06 16.63 -13.27
CA GLN A 82 17.17 16.62 -12.12
C GLN A 82 17.47 17.82 -11.25
N MET A 83 16.42 18.52 -10.82
CA MET A 83 16.52 19.70 -9.98
C MET A 83 15.74 19.47 -8.69
N ASP A 84 16.33 19.87 -7.57
CA ASP A 84 15.69 19.89 -6.26
C ASP A 84 16.22 21.04 -5.41
N ILE A 85 15.52 21.36 -4.32
CA ILE A 85 15.97 22.34 -3.33
C ILE A 85 16.41 21.60 -2.07
N THR A 86 17.67 21.80 -1.66
CA THR A 86 18.18 21.25 -0.41
C THR A 86 18.33 22.33 0.65
N HIS A 87 18.03 21.99 1.90
CA HIS A 87 18.14 22.89 3.05
C HIS A 87 19.44 22.62 3.81
N VAL A 88 20.34 23.61 3.82
CA VAL A 88 21.66 23.58 4.47
C VAL A 88 21.73 24.70 5.51
N PRO A 89 21.40 24.41 6.79
CA PRO A 89 21.32 25.44 7.84
C PRO A 89 22.59 26.27 8.05
N SER A 90 23.77 25.72 7.76
CA SER A 90 25.06 26.41 7.91
C SER A 90 25.22 27.62 6.99
N PHE A 91 24.37 27.75 5.96
CA PHE A 91 24.37 28.90 5.04
C PHE A 91 23.45 30.06 5.48
N GLY A 92 22.86 29.99 6.69
CA GLY A 92 22.14 31.12 7.29
C GLY A 92 20.93 31.54 6.47
N LEU A 93 20.92 32.79 5.96
CA LEU A 93 19.83 33.28 5.11
C LEU A 93 19.75 32.56 3.76
N LEU A 94 20.88 32.04 3.27
CA LEU A 94 21.00 31.30 2.01
C LEU A 94 20.91 29.78 2.23
N LYS A 95 20.21 29.37 3.28
CA LYS A 95 20.07 27.95 3.67
C LYS A 95 19.30 27.11 2.66
N TYR A 96 18.60 27.71 1.71
CA TYR A 96 17.93 26.96 0.64
C TYR A 96 18.78 27.06 -0.63
N LEU A 97 19.24 25.90 -1.12
CA LEU A 97 20.03 25.82 -2.34
C LEU A 97 19.21 25.14 -3.41
N HIS A 98 19.11 25.78 -4.57
CA HIS A 98 18.66 25.12 -5.79
C HIS A 98 19.81 24.30 -6.37
N VAL A 99 19.63 22.99 -6.43
CA VAL A 99 20.64 22.02 -6.89
C VAL A 99 20.13 21.35 -8.15
N THR A 100 20.91 21.42 -9.22
CA THR A 100 20.63 20.74 -10.48
C THR A 100 21.75 19.73 -10.75
N THR A 101 21.40 18.48 -11.06
CA THR A 101 22.36 17.43 -11.38
C THR A 101 22.07 16.82 -12.74
N ASP A 102 23.08 16.74 -13.60
CA ASP A 102 23.00 16.00 -14.85
C ASP A 102 22.96 14.50 -14.53
N THR A 103 21.90 13.83 -14.98
CA THR A 103 21.61 12.45 -14.57
C THR A 103 22.50 11.40 -15.23
N PHE A 104 23.30 11.78 -16.23
CA PHE A 104 24.26 10.92 -16.94
C PHE A 104 25.70 11.13 -16.48
N SER A 105 26.19 12.37 -16.51
CA SER A 105 27.56 12.75 -16.16
C SER A 105 27.76 13.04 -14.68
N HIS A 106 26.68 13.13 -13.90
CA HIS A 106 26.68 13.51 -12.49
C HIS A 106 27.28 14.90 -12.20
N ALA A 107 27.37 15.77 -13.21
CA ALA A 107 27.75 17.16 -13.00
C ALA A 107 26.70 17.87 -12.14
N VAL A 108 27.16 18.61 -11.12
CA VAL A 108 26.29 19.30 -10.15
C VAL A 108 26.46 20.81 -10.28
N TRP A 109 25.33 21.51 -10.30
CA TRP A 109 25.25 22.97 -10.19
C TRP A 109 24.41 23.33 -8.96
N ALA A 110 24.90 24.24 -8.12
CA ALA A 110 24.18 24.68 -6.93
C ALA A 110 24.18 26.20 -6.84
N THR A 111 23.00 26.78 -6.64
CA THR A 111 22.80 28.23 -6.47
C THR A 111 22.00 28.52 -5.20
N PRO A 112 22.46 29.44 -4.35
CA PRO A 112 21.64 29.91 -3.25
C PRO A 112 20.40 30.64 -3.78
N LEU A 113 19.28 30.45 -3.08
CA LEU A 113 18.04 31.21 -3.28
C LEU A 113 18.14 32.62 -2.68
#